data_AF-A0A979G2L6-F1
#
_entry.id   AF-A0A979G2L6-F1
#
_cell.length_a   1.000
_cell.length_b   1.000
_cell.length_c   1.000
_cell.angle_alpha   90.00
_cell.angle_beta   90.00
_cell.angle_gamma   90.00
#
_symmetry.space_group_name_H-M   'P 1'
#
loop_
_entity.id
_entity.type
_entity.pdbx_description
1 polymer ?
#
loop_
_entity_poly.entity_id
_entity_poly.type
_entity_poly.pdbx_seq_one_letter_code
_entity_poly.pdbx_strand_id
1 'polypeptide(L)'
;MCLNTVNHSTTFGSQKYELFRDRIIYAICLEEIECWLLPIYFDDKIKAATNNCTHKLNLKIKEKPGIYIDKHNKSNMTPNYWKLSKLYMKNKFLMTNAYHNPSLGVFIDMLKEKNIVL
;
A
#
# COMPACT_ATOMS: atom_id res chain seq x y z
N MET A 1 -3.01 -50.93 5.38
CA MET A 1 -3.66 -49.73 4.79
C MET A 1 -3.24 -48.54 5.65
N CYS A 2 -2.12 -47.90 5.33
CA CYS A 2 -1.61 -46.77 6.12
C CYS A 2 -2.04 -45.48 5.43
N LEU A 3 -2.87 -44.69 6.11
CA LEU A 3 -3.28 -43.35 5.69
C LEU A 3 -2.07 -42.41 5.82
N ASN A 4 -1.60 -41.86 4.69
CA ASN A 4 -0.64 -40.77 4.68
C ASN A 4 -1.33 -39.49 5.13
N THR A 5 -1.14 -39.08 6.37
CA THR A 5 -1.44 -37.73 6.84
C THR A 5 -0.30 -36.80 6.45
N VAL A 6 -0.51 -35.98 5.42
CA VAL A 6 0.38 -34.86 5.10
C VAL A 6 0.15 -33.78 6.17
N ASN A 7 1.07 -33.70 7.13
CA ASN A 7 1.14 -32.60 8.07
C ASN A 7 1.56 -31.33 7.33
N HIS A 8 0.60 -30.47 7.01
CA HIS A 8 0.85 -29.18 6.40
C HIS A 8 1.37 -28.19 7.48
N SER A 9 2.62 -28.36 7.92
CA SER A 9 3.25 -27.34 8.76
C SER A 9 3.56 -26.11 7.90
N THR A 10 3.02 -24.96 8.27
CA THR A 10 3.25 -23.65 7.65
C THR A 10 4.60 -23.07 8.08
N THR A 11 5.69 -23.82 7.85
CA THR A 11 7.03 -23.28 8.05
C THR A 11 7.46 -22.43 6.85
N PHE A 12 7.89 -21.20 7.12
CA PHE A 12 8.48 -20.30 6.12
C PHE A 12 9.94 -20.73 5.88
N GLY A 13 10.12 -21.85 5.16
CA GLY A 13 11.45 -22.38 4.84
C GLY A 13 12.22 -21.55 3.82
N SER A 14 13.51 -21.79 3.68
CA SER A 14 14.42 -21.08 2.76
C SER A 14 13.90 -20.98 1.32
N GLN A 15 13.29 -22.05 0.80
CA GLN A 15 12.69 -22.06 -0.54
C GLN A 15 11.53 -21.08 -0.69
N LYS A 16 10.69 -20.91 0.34
CA LYS A 16 9.61 -19.92 0.33
C LYS A 16 10.16 -18.51 0.54
N TYR A 17 11.20 -18.35 1.35
CA TYR A 17 11.88 -17.06 1.50
C TYR A 17 12.43 -16.58 0.16
N GLU A 18 13.18 -17.41 -0.59
CA GLU A 18 13.69 -16.99 -1.91
C GLU A 18 12.57 -16.62 -2.88
N LEU A 19 11.47 -17.39 -2.89
CA LEU A 19 10.33 -17.10 -3.76
C LEU A 19 9.64 -15.76 -3.44
N PHE A 20 9.64 -15.33 -2.17
CA PHE A 20 8.95 -14.12 -1.72
C PHE A 20 9.89 -13.00 -1.28
N ARG A 21 11.21 -13.19 -1.41
CA ARG A 21 12.26 -12.32 -0.86
C ARG A 21 11.99 -10.85 -1.17
N ASP A 22 11.79 -10.52 -2.44
CA ASP A 22 11.58 -9.13 -2.89
C ASP A 22 10.26 -8.55 -2.36
N ARG A 23 9.19 -9.36 -2.29
CA ARG A 23 7.89 -8.92 -1.74
C ARG A 23 7.98 -8.68 -0.24
N ILE A 24 8.73 -9.52 0.48
CA ILE A 24 8.96 -9.38 1.92
C ILE A 24 9.79 -8.14 2.20
N ILE A 25 10.91 -7.95 1.48
CA ILE A 25 11.76 -6.75 1.62
C ILE A 25 10.94 -5.50 1.31
N TYR A 26 10.18 -5.49 0.21
CA TYR A 26 9.31 -4.37 -0.13
C TYR A 26 8.27 -4.06 0.96
N ALA A 27 7.60 -5.09 1.49
CA ALA A 27 6.61 -4.93 2.57
C ALA A 27 7.24 -4.43 3.88
N ILE A 28 8.48 -4.82 4.19
CA ILE A 28 9.23 -4.34 5.36
C ILE A 28 9.68 -2.89 5.17
N CYS A 29 10.12 -2.52 3.96
CA CYS A 29 10.59 -1.17 3.66
C CYS A 29 9.46 -0.13 3.58
N LEU A 30 8.21 -0.57 3.46
CA LEU A 30 7.06 0.31 3.43
C LEU A 30 6.53 0.59 4.84
N GLU A 31 7.06 1.63 5.49
CA GLU A 31 6.70 1.98 6.87
C GLU A 31 5.24 2.48 7.01
N GLU A 32 4.75 3.23 6.03
CA GLU A 32 3.38 3.77 6.02
C GLU A 32 2.76 3.72 4.60
N ILE A 33 1.84 2.78 4.37
CA ILE A 33 1.08 2.68 3.10
C ILE A 33 0.28 3.97 2.82
N GLU A 34 -0.08 4.72 3.86
CA GLU A 34 -0.76 6.01 3.77
C GLU A 34 0.02 7.05 2.97
N CYS A 35 1.34 6.92 2.86
CA CYS A 35 2.15 7.79 2.02
C CYS A 35 1.75 7.72 0.54
N TRP A 36 1.17 6.60 0.09
CA TRP A 36 0.67 6.46 -1.27
C TRP A 36 -0.53 7.36 -1.54
N LEU A 37 -1.26 7.79 -0.51
CA LEU A 37 -2.45 8.63 -0.65
C LEU A 37 -2.10 10.13 -0.72
N LEU A 38 -0.90 10.55 -0.30
CA LEU A 38 -0.55 11.97 -0.25
C LEU A 38 -0.60 12.67 -1.63
N PRO A 39 -0.12 12.06 -2.73
CA PRO A 39 -0.27 12.65 -4.06
C PRO A 39 -1.70 12.94 -4.51
N ILE A 40 -2.71 12.30 -3.90
CA ILE A 40 -4.12 12.59 -4.20
C ILE A 40 -4.54 13.96 -3.63
N TYR A 41 -3.95 14.37 -2.50
CA TYR A 41 -4.46 15.46 -1.68
C TYR A 41 -3.52 16.65 -1.54
N PHE A 42 -2.27 16.53 -1.96
CA PHE A 42 -1.26 17.57 -1.84
C PHE A 42 -0.64 17.89 -3.20
N ASP A 43 -0.51 19.17 -3.50
CA ASP A 43 0.16 19.66 -4.71
C ASP A 43 1.59 20.14 -4.43
N ASP A 44 1.91 20.40 -3.15
CA ASP A 44 3.19 20.86 -2.66
C ASP A 44 4.17 19.70 -2.38
N LYS A 45 5.29 20.00 -1.72
CA LYS A 45 6.33 19.02 -1.36
C LYS A 45 5.82 17.88 -0.46
N ILE A 46 4.68 18.04 0.23
CA ILE A 46 4.14 17.01 1.13
C ILE A 46 3.70 15.79 0.35
N LYS A 47 3.32 15.96 -0.92
CA LYS A 47 2.89 14.85 -1.79
C LYS A 47 3.94 13.74 -1.95
N ALA A 48 5.21 14.08 -1.80
CA ALA A 48 6.34 13.15 -1.91
C ALA A 48 6.87 12.67 -0.54
N ALA A 49 6.18 12.98 0.56
CA ALA A 49 6.63 12.55 1.88
C ALA A 49 6.55 11.02 2.04
N THR A 50 7.50 10.47 2.78
CA THR A 50 7.65 9.04 3.06
C THR A 50 7.53 8.70 4.55
N ASN A 51 7.21 9.68 5.38
CA ASN A 51 7.05 9.52 6.83
C ASN A 51 5.89 10.34 7.37
N ASN A 52 5.34 9.91 8.51
CA ASN A 52 4.25 10.60 9.23
C ASN A 52 3.07 10.94 8.31
N CYS A 53 2.80 10.04 7.35
CA CYS A 53 1.85 10.22 6.28
C CYS A 53 0.42 10.12 6.77
N THR A 54 0.13 9.23 7.73
CA THR A 54 -1.20 9.17 8.37
C THR A 54 -1.56 10.52 9.01
N HIS A 55 -0.62 11.15 9.72
CA HIS A 55 -0.85 12.45 10.36
C HIS A 55 -1.07 13.55 9.33
N LYS A 56 -0.17 13.67 8.35
CA LYS A 56 -0.28 14.66 7.26
C LYS A 56 -1.61 14.51 6.51
N LEU A 57 -1.97 13.28 6.15
CA LEU A 57 -3.22 12.96 5.48
C LEU A 57 -4.42 13.39 6.31
N ASN A 58 -4.49 12.97 7.58
CA ASN A 58 -5.57 13.32 8.50
C ASN A 58 -5.73 14.83 8.67
N LEU A 59 -4.63 15.59 8.76
CA LEU A 59 -4.70 17.07 8.81
C LEU A 59 -5.35 17.68 7.57
N LYS A 60 -5.10 17.10 6.38
CA LYS A 60 -5.68 17.59 5.12
C LYS A 60 -7.13 17.19 4.92
N ILE A 61 -7.54 16.03 5.44
CA ILE A 61 -8.91 15.51 5.28
C ILE A 61 -9.82 15.81 6.48
N LYS A 62 -9.33 16.44 7.55
CA LYS A 62 -10.10 16.76 8.77
C LYS A 62 -11.42 17.50 8.51
N GLU A 63 -11.47 18.26 7.41
CA GLU A 63 -12.63 19.04 6.99
C GLU A 63 -13.75 18.17 6.39
N LYS A 64 -13.48 16.89 6.11
CA LYS A 64 -14.43 15.93 5.54
C LYS A 64 -15.09 15.13 6.67
N PRO A 65 -16.39 15.32 6.93
CA PRO A 65 -17.08 14.62 8.00
C PRO A 65 -16.99 13.10 7.82
N GLY A 66 -16.59 12.40 8.88
CA GLY A 66 -16.58 10.93 8.92
C GLY A 66 -15.49 10.26 8.07
N ILE A 67 -14.46 10.98 7.61
CA ILE A 67 -13.31 10.40 6.90
C ILE A 67 -12.03 10.69 7.68
N TYR A 68 -11.38 9.62 8.15
CA TYR A 68 -10.10 9.66 8.85
C TYR A 68 -9.42 8.29 8.75
N ILE A 69 -8.12 8.23 9.04
CA ILE A 69 -7.40 6.97 9.27
C ILE A 69 -6.96 6.93 10.74
N ASP A 70 -7.46 5.95 11.49
CA ASP A 70 -6.96 5.69 12.84
C ASP A 70 -5.56 5.04 12.76
N LYS A 71 -4.56 5.70 13.36
CA LYS A 71 -3.19 5.20 13.42
C LYS A 71 -3.05 3.97 14.33
N HIS A 72 -3.90 3.88 15.37
CA HIS A 72 -3.81 2.87 16.41
C HIS A 72 -4.71 1.66 16.15
N ASN A 73 -5.79 1.84 15.39
CA ASN A 73 -6.72 0.75 15.05
C ASN A 73 -7.17 0.78 13.59
N LYS A 74 -6.40 0.12 12.72
CA LYS A 74 -6.69 0.08 11.28
C LYS A 74 -7.74 -0.97 10.87
N SER A 75 -8.15 -1.87 11.77
CA SER A 75 -8.98 -3.05 11.44
C SER A 75 -10.34 -2.71 10.80
N ASN A 76 -10.91 -1.55 11.14
CA ASN A 76 -12.20 -1.10 10.61
C ASN A 76 -12.06 0.07 9.61
N MET A 77 -10.85 0.36 9.14
CA MET A 77 -10.60 1.53 8.29
C MET A 77 -10.76 1.25 6.79
N THR A 78 -11.00 0.00 6.38
CA THR A 78 -11.19 -0.38 4.96
C THR A 78 -12.16 0.54 4.19
N PRO A 79 -13.33 0.92 4.74
CA PRO A 79 -14.24 1.85 4.04
C PRO A 79 -13.62 3.23 3.82
N ASN A 80 -12.80 3.71 4.75
CA ASN A 80 -12.12 5.00 4.63
C ASN A 80 -10.97 4.94 3.63
N TYR A 81 -10.18 3.85 3.64
CA TYR A 81 -9.17 3.62 2.61
C TYR A 81 -9.79 3.62 1.21
N TRP A 82 -10.89 2.90 1.01
CA TRP A 82 -11.61 2.88 -0.27
C TRP A 82 -12.04 4.28 -0.73
N LYS A 83 -12.63 5.06 0.18
CA LYS A 83 -13.04 6.45 -0.11
C LYS A 83 -11.84 7.32 -0.48
N LEU A 84 -10.73 7.17 0.25
CA LEU A 84 -9.54 8.00 0.08
C LEU A 84 -8.77 7.64 -1.20
N SER A 85 -8.69 6.36 -1.55
CA SER A 85 -7.97 5.89 -2.74
C SER A 85 -8.80 5.94 -4.02
N LYS A 86 -10.10 6.27 -3.95
CA LYS A 86 -11.04 6.20 -5.09
C LYS A 86 -10.54 6.91 -6.35
N LEU A 87 -9.78 8.01 -6.23
CA LEU A 87 -9.24 8.72 -7.40
C LEU A 87 -8.21 7.90 -8.18
N TYR A 88 -7.49 6.98 -7.53
CA TYR A 88 -6.60 6.03 -8.19
C TYR A 88 -7.30 4.94 -8.99
N MET A 89 -8.64 4.79 -8.88
CA MET A 89 -9.38 3.93 -9.82
C MET A 89 -9.34 4.46 -11.26
N LYS A 90 -8.99 5.74 -11.46
CA LYS A 90 -8.78 6.31 -12.78
C LYS A 90 -7.31 6.09 -13.15
N ASN A 91 -7.04 5.16 -14.05
CA ASN A 91 -5.68 4.81 -14.48
C ASN A 91 -4.82 6.06 -14.80
N LYS A 92 -5.31 6.98 -15.63
CA LYS A 92 -4.58 8.23 -15.94
C LYS A 92 -4.20 9.03 -14.70
N PHE A 93 -5.09 9.13 -13.71
CA PHE A 93 -4.83 9.87 -12.47
C PHE A 93 -3.79 9.13 -11.61
N LEU A 94 -3.89 7.81 -11.50
CA LEU A 94 -2.88 6.98 -10.82
C LEU A 94 -1.50 7.16 -11.48
N MET A 95 -1.41 7.01 -12.79
CA MET A 95 -0.13 7.07 -13.51
C MET A 95 0.56 8.44 -13.41
N THR A 96 -0.21 9.53 -13.41
CA THR A 96 0.35 10.88 -13.23
C THR A 96 0.89 11.10 -11.81
N ASN A 97 0.31 10.45 -10.79
CA ASN A 97 0.59 10.76 -9.39
C ASN A 97 1.46 9.71 -8.67
N ALA A 98 1.50 8.48 -9.17
CA ALA A 98 2.18 7.36 -8.51
C ALA A 98 3.66 7.65 -8.23
N TYR A 99 4.37 8.21 -9.22
CA TYR A 99 5.80 8.49 -9.13
C TYR A 99 6.17 9.67 -8.23
N HIS A 100 5.19 10.39 -7.68
CA HIS A 100 5.47 11.35 -6.61
C HIS A 100 5.84 10.66 -5.29
N ASN A 101 5.43 9.40 -5.09
CA ASN A 101 5.89 8.58 -3.98
C ASN A 101 6.83 7.47 -4.52
N PRO A 102 8.10 7.42 -4.08
CA PRO A 102 9.08 6.47 -4.63
C PRO A 102 8.62 5.00 -4.55
N SER A 103 8.04 4.59 -3.42
CA SER A 103 7.60 3.20 -3.23
C SER A 103 6.40 2.84 -4.13
N LEU A 104 5.42 3.74 -4.24
CA LEU A 104 4.28 3.52 -5.15
C LEU A 104 4.75 3.44 -6.61
N GLY A 105 5.70 4.29 -7.01
CA GLY A 105 6.32 4.21 -8.34
C GLY A 105 6.93 2.82 -8.61
N VAL A 106 7.75 2.33 -7.68
CA VAL A 106 8.36 0.98 -7.76
C VAL A 106 7.27 -0.11 -7.86
N PHE A 107 6.21 -0.02 -7.06
CA PHE A 107 5.10 -0.98 -7.13
C PHE A 107 4.42 -0.99 -8.50
N ILE A 108 4.16 0.18 -9.08
CA ILE A 108 3.57 0.28 -10.42
C ILE A 108 4.49 -0.32 -11.48
N ASP A 109 5.79 -0.09 -11.40
CA ASP A 109 6.77 -0.69 -12.32
C ASP A 109 6.79 -2.21 -12.19
N MET A 110 6.79 -2.75 -10.97
CA MET A 110 6.70 -4.20 -10.73
C MET A 110 5.42 -4.83 -11.30
N LEU A 111 4.29 -4.11 -11.26
CA LEU A 111 3.04 -4.61 -11.85
C LEU A 111 3.12 -4.65 -13.37
N LYS A 112 3.72 -3.63 -14.00
CA LYS A 112 3.95 -3.59 -15.45
C LYS A 112 4.86 -4.72 -15.92
N GLU A 113 5.97 -4.96 -15.21
CA GLU A 113 6.89 -6.06 -15.51
C GLU A 113 6.21 -7.44 -15.46
N LYS A 114 5.19 -7.58 -14.60
CA LYS A 114 4.36 -8.78 -14.49
C LYS A 114 3.21 -8.85 -15.50
N ASN A 115 3.14 -7.90 -16.44
CA ASN A 115 2.05 -7.76 -17.40
C ASN A 115 0.66 -7.69 -16.75
N ILE A 116 0.57 -7.08 -15.56
CA ILE A 116 -0.70 -6.83 -14.87
C ILE A 116 -1.28 -5.53 -15.42
N VAL A 117 -2.48 -5.61 -15.99
CA VAL A 117 -3.23 -4.45 -16.50
C VAL A 117 -3.76 -3.62 -15.33
N LEU A 118 -3.50 -2.31 -15.37
CA LEU A 118 -3.86 -1.32 -14.34
C LEU A 118 -5.11 -0.54 -14.68
#